data_AF-A0AAD8Q0C0-F1
#
_entry.id   AF-A0AAD8Q0C0-F1
#
_cell.length_a   1.000
_cell.length_b   1.000
_cell.length_c   1.000
_cell.angle_alpha   90.00
_cell.angle_beta   90.00
_cell.angle_gamma   90.00
#
_symmetry.space_group_name_H-M   'P 1'
#
loop_
_entity.id
_entity.type
_entity.pdbx_description
1 polymer ?
#
loop_
_entity_poly.entity_id
_entity_poly.type
_entity_poly.pdbx_seq_one_letter_code
_entity_poly.pdbx_strand_id
1 'polypeptide(L)'
;MKTSVSLILLSGALISWASLIAALDPAKTYAACQKKTSNPLAGCPPNTLFVSKNSTRADFTSIQAAIASLPNNTTPYTILIAPGSYTEQLNVTRFGPLTLLGMSDRPASGDLYADVTLNTTDSNANDVQVWWNAANHDVAFPDNVYTSVLTVGPNLNATLTGTGPTGFPVPEDTPFGCVDFRAYNIDFRNDEYPFANGPAHAVGVSRANAGFYSCGLYSYQDTLYVGKLGNAYFFDNVIAGQVDFLYGFGTAYIEKSTLSLRNCGGGITAWKGTNTTFENKYGVYISDSQAIAANASIAQTIRGDCPLGRPWNAQHRSIFMETYFDASIKPQGYIPWLTTEPRINNYTFMAVFNDRGPGWTPEQMVASNVTKVLDDAAVKPYRNPTDVFQTAEGEFGFVSWIDQSVLRTA
;
A
#
# COMPACT_ATOMS: atom_id res chain seq x y z
N MET A 1 2.18 -35.52 -64.40
CA MET A 1 1.33 -34.67 -63.54
C MET A 1 1.93 -34.69 -62.14
N LYS A 2 2.61 -33.59 -61.75
CA LYS A 2 3.12 -33.38 -60.39
C LYS A 2 2.20 -32.32 -59.76
N THR A 3 1.49 -32.69 -58.71
CA THR A 3 0.60 -31.81 -57.96
C THR A 3 1.40 -31.10 -56.86
N SER A 4 1.48 -29.77 -56.96
CA SER A 4 2.05 -28.88 -55.94
C SER A 4 1.07 -28.75 -54.78
N VAL A 5 1.55 -28.95 -53.55
CA VAL A 5 0.82 -28.61 -52.31
C VAL A 5 1.24 -27.20 -51.92
N SER A 6 0.30 -26.25 -51.92
CA SER A 6 0.51 -24.90 -51.39
C SER A 6 0.31 -24.90 -49.88
N LEU A 7 1.34 -24.45 -49.16
CA LEU A 7 1.32 -24.23 -47.72
C LEU A 7 0.63 -22.88 -47.46
N ILE A 8 -0.56 -22.91 -46.86
CA ILE A 8 -1.24 -21.69 -46.39
C ILE A 8 -0.67 -21.36 -45.01
N LEU A 9 0.16 -20.32 -44.94
CA LEU A 9 0.55 -19.67 -43.70
C LEU A 9 -0.68 -18.97 -43.11
N LEU A 10 -1.24 -19.53 -42.04
CA LEU A 10 -2.14 -18.77 -41.15
C LEU A 10 -1.28 -17.77 -40.37
N SER A 11 -1.36 -16.50 -40.74
CA SER A 11 -0.92 -15.40 -39.90
C SER A 11 -1.79 -15.36 -38.64
N GLY A 12 -1.20 -15.78 -37.51
CA GLY A 12 -1.81 -15.57 -36.20
C GLY A 12 -1.97 -14.08 -35.95
N ALA A 13 -3.20 -13.60 -35.96
CA ALA A 13 -3.51 -12.26 -35.48
C ALA A 13 -3.17 -12.22 -33.98
N LEU A 14 -2.18 -11.39 -33.62
CA LEU A 14 -1.93 -11.00 -32.24
C LEU A 14 -3.19 -10.30 -31.72
N ILE A 15 -4.01 -11.04 -30.98
CA ILE A 15 -5.08 -10.44 -30.19
C ILE A 15 -4.38 -9.66 -29.08
N SER A 16 -4.25 -8.36 -29.30
CA SER A 16 -3.95 -7.39 -28.25
C SER A 16 -5.02 -7.56 -27.16
N TRP A 17 -4.61 -8.10 -26.01
CA TRP A 17 -5.42 -8.10 -24.79
C TRP A 17 -5.42 -6.67 -24.24
N ALA A 18 -6.10 -5.76 -24.95
CA ALA A 18 -6.47 -4.48 -24.38
C ALA A 18 -7.35 -4.79 -23.17
N SER A 19 -6.79 -4.56 -21.98
CA SER A 19 -7.49 -4.76 -20.72
C SER A 19 -8.69 -3.83 -20.72
N LEU A 20 -9.91 -4.38 -20.77
CA LEU A 20 -11.15 -3.65 -20.50
C LEU A 20 -11.21 -3.35 -19.00
N ILE A 21 -10.31 -2.49 -18.53
CA ILE A 21 -10.51 -1.74 -17.30
C ILE A 21 -11.48 -0.64 -17.72
N ALA A 22 -12.72 -0.67 -17.24
CA ALA A 22 -13.59 0.50 -17.34
C ALA A 22 -12.79 1.71 -16.84
N ALA A 23 -12.76 2.81 -17.61
CA ALA A 23 -12.00 4.00 -17.25
C ALA A 23 -12.37 4.40 -15.80
N LEU A 24 -11.41 4.25 -14.89
CA LEU A 24 -11.56 4.55 -13.48
C LEU A 24 -10.87 5.87 -13.22
N ASP A 25 -11.52 6.70 -12.42
CA ASP A 25 -11.02 7.99 -12.01
C ASP A 25 -10.26 7.90 -10.67
N PRO A 26 -9.28 8.78 -10.41
CA PRO A 26 -8.75 8.97 -9.06
C PRO A 26 -9.84 9.45 -8.10
N ALA A 27 -9.59 9.40 -6.79
CA ALA A 27 -10.52 9.91 -5.79
C ALA A 27 -10.83 11.41 -6.02
N LYS A 28 -12.11 11.76 -6.14
CA LYS A 28 -12.55 13.12 -6.55
C LYS A 28 -13.04 14.01 -5.41
N THR A 29 -13.24 13.47 -4.21
CA THR A 29 -13.87 14.17 -3.08
C THR A 29 -13.24 15.53 -2.78
N TYR A 30 -11.91 15.65 -2.89
CA TYR A 30 -11.18 16.90 -2.63
C TYR A 30 -10.54 17.52 -3.87
N ALA A 31 -10.96 17.14 -5.09
CA ALA A 31 -10.36 17.61 -6.34
C ALA A 31 -10.35 19.15 -6.47
N ALA A 32 -11.41 19.82 -6.01
CA ALA A 32 -11.48 21.28 -6.05
C ALA A 32 -10.45 21.95 -5.12
N CYS A 33 -10.26 21.43 -3.91
CA CYS A 33 -9.31 21.94 -2.92
C CYS A 33 -7.85 21.67 -3.31
N GLN A 34 -7.58 20.52 -3.93
CA GLN A 34 -6.22 20.14 -4.33
C GLN A 34 -5.71 20.93 -5.54
N LYS A 35 -6.62 21.52 -6.34
CA LYS A 35 -6.27 22.19 -7.59
C LYS A 35 -5.27 23.33 -7.38
N LYS A 36 -4.26 23.40 -8.24
CA LYS A 36 -3.26 24.48 -8.18
C LYS A 36 -3.87 25.78 -8.73
N THR A 37 -4.16 26.73 -7.85
CA THR A 37 -4.71 28.03 -8.23
C THR A 37 -4.01 29.21 -7.53
N SER A 38 -4.30 30.43 -7.98
CA SER A 38 -3.79 31.65 -7.34
C SER A 38 -4.35 31.87 -5.94
N ASN A 39 -5.52 31.31 -5.59
CA ASN A 39 -6.05 31.27 -4.23
C ASN A 39 -5.98 29.82 -3.70
N PRO A 40 -4.95 29.46 -2.92
CA PRO A 40 -4.66 28.06 -2.60
C PRO A 40 -5.82 27.36 -1.88
N LEU A 41 -6.59 28.08 -1.07
CA LEU A 41 -7.72 27.51 -0.31
C LEU A 41 -9.05 27.52 -1.07
N ALA A 42 -9.07 27.90 -2.34
CA ALA A 42 -10.28 27.87 -3.14
C ALA A 42 -10.81 26.43 -3.27
N GLY A 43 -12.09 26.21 -2.94
CA GLY A 43 -12.70 24.88 -2.98
C GLY A 43 -12.35 23.97 -1.80
N CYS A 44 -11.61 24.47 -0.80
CA CYS A 44 -11.28 23.72 0.41
C CYS A 44 -12.40 23.75 1.45
N PRO A 45 -12.51 22.69 2.29
CA PRO A 45 -13.35 22.72 3.47
C PRO A 45 -13.06 23.94 4.36
N PRO A 46 -14.05 24.48 5.08
CA PRO A 46 -13.83 25.57 6.02
C PRO A 46 -12.75 25.23 7.05
N ASN A 47 -11.96 26.24 7.45
CA ASN A 47 -10.86 26.11 8.41
C ASN A 47 -9.72 25.16 7.98
N THR A 48 -9.57 24.91 6.67
CA THR A 48 -8.39 24.20 6.14
C THR A 48 -7.12 24.99 6.44
N LEU A 49 -6.13 24.33 7.04
CA LEU A 49 -4.79 24.92 7.23
C LEU A 49 -3.99 24.80 5.94
N PHE A 50 -3.25 25.84 5.58
CA PHE A 50 -2.38 25.85 4.42
C PHE A 50 -0.91 25.75 4.81
N VAL A 51 -0.22 24.72 4.31
CA VAL A 51 1.22 24.49 4.50
C VAL A 51 1.96 24.84 3.22
N SER A 52 2.94 25.73 3.31
CA SER A 52 3.87 26.01 2.21
C SER A 52 5.19 26.53 2.73
N LYS A 53 6.31 26.04 2.17
CA LYS A 53 7.65 26.57 2.47
C LYS A 53 7.86 28.01 2.00
N ASN A 54 7.15 28.42 0.93
CA ASN A 54 7.49 29.62 0.17
C ASN A 54 6.36 30.66 0.09
N SER A 55 5.15 30.33 0.56
CA SER A 55 4.01 31.25 0.47
C SER A 55 3.85 32.08 1.74
N THR A 56 3.73 33.40 1.60
CA THR A 56 3.39 34.32 2.71
C THR A 56 1.95 34.15 3.23
N ARG A 57 1.12 33.37 2.53
CA ARG A 57 -0.26 33.04 2.94
C ARG A 57 -0.35 31.72 3.71
N ALA A 58 0.76 31.02 3.89
CA ALA A 58 0.76 29.75 4.62
C ALA A 58 0.61 29.99 6.12
N ASP A 59 -0.18 29.15 6.77
CA ASP A 59 -0.28 29.09 8.22
C ASP A 59 0.98 28.44 8.82
N PHE A 60 1.56 27.47 8.10
CA PHE A 60 2.77 26.74 8.52
C PHE A 60 3.73 26.50 7.36
N THR A 61 5.02 26.37 7.68
CA THR A 61 6.07 25.96 6.73
C THR A 61 6.45 24.49 6.83
N SER A 62 5.94 23.79 7.86
CA SER A 62 6.14 22.36 8.15
C SER A 62 4.77 21.68 8.25
N ILE A 63 4.64 20.47 7.70
CA ILE A 63 3.42 19.66 7.77
C ILE A 63 3.25 19.15 9.20
N GLN A 64 4.33 18.67 9.83
CA GLN A 64 4.26 18.20 11.22
C GLN A 64 3.88 19.32 12.20
N ALA A 65 4.35 20.55 11.98
CA ALA A 65 3.93 21.69 12.79
C ALA A 65 2.43 21.97 12.67
N ALA A 66 1.87 21.86 11.46
CA ALA A 66 0.43 22.00 11.24
C ALA A 66 -0.35 20.87 11.94
N ILE A 67 0.10 19.62 11.83
CA ILE A 67 -0.51 18.47 12.55
C ILE A 67 -0.50 18.71 14.06
N ALA A 68 0.64 19.14 14.63
CA ALA A 68 0.81 19.37 16.06
C ALA A 68 -0.02 20.56 16.58
N SER A 69 -0.43 21.49 15.71
CA SER A 69 -1.28 22.62 16.09
C SER A 69 -2.75 22.23 16.35
N LEU A 70 -3.16 21.05 15.87
CA LEU A 70 -4.55 20.63 15.94
C LEU A 70 -4.92 20.11 17.34
N PRO A 71 -6.10 20.48 17.88
CA PRO A 71 -6.57 19.94 19.14
C PRO A 71 -6.92 18.45 19.01
N ASN A 72 -6.70 17.68 20.08
CA ASN A 72 -7.14 16.30 20.15
C ASN A 72 -8.64 16.21 20.52
N ASN A 73 -9.50 16.39 19.52
CA ASN A 73 -10.95 16.29 19.63
C ASN A 73 -11.54 15.51 18.44
N THR A 74 -12.87 15.42 18.36
CA THR A 74 -13.60 14.72 17.29
C THR A 74 -13.89 15.57 16.05
N THR A 75 -13.55 16.87 16.08
CA THR A 75 -13.78 17.78 14.96
C THR A 75 -12.89 17.38 13.78
N PRO A 76 -13.41 17.23 12.55
CA PRO A 76 -12.60 16.99 11.36
C PRO A 76 -11.71 18.18 11.02
N TYR A 77 -10.47 17.92 10.60
CA TYR A 77 -9.57 18.94 10.08
C TYR A 77 -8.95 18.54 8.75
N THR A 78 -8.67 19.55 7.93
CA THR A 78 -8.01 19.40 6.63
C THR A 78 -6.75 20.26 6.61
N ILE A 79 -5.66 19.70 6.09
CA ILE A 79 -4.41 20.41 5.84
C ILE A 79 -4.10 20.30 4.35
N LEU A 80 -4.06 21.44 3.66
CA LEU A 80 -3.61 21.55 2.27
C LEU A 80 -2.11 21.84 2.23
N ILE A 81 -1.36 21.06 1.46
CA ILE A 81 0.09 21.11 1.39
C ILE A 81 0.51 21.52 -0.02
N ALA A 82 1.22 22.64 -0.12
CA ALA A 82 1.73 23.16 -1.39
C ALA A 82 2.87 22.29 -1.95
N PRO A 83 3.08 22.31 -3.28
CA PRO A 83 4.19 21.59 -3.92
C PRO A 83 5.54 21.87 -3.27
N GLY A 84 6.35 20.83 -3.14
CA GLY A 84 7.69 20.91 -2.57
C GLY A 84 8.13 19.64 -1.87
N SER A 85 9.43 19.58 -1.57
CA SER A 85 10.03 18.51 -0.77
C SER A 85 10.11 18.93 0.69
N TYR A 86 9.51 18.17 1.60
CA TYR A 86 9.48 18.38 3.05
C TYR A 86 10.30 17.28 3.71
N THR A 87 11.35 17.63 4.46
CA THR A 87 12.21 16.64 5.14
C THR A 87 11.89 16.65 6.62
N GLU A 88 11.01 15.76 7.04
CA GLU A 88 10.47 15.68 8.39
C GLU A 88 9.75 14.35 8.61
N GLN A 89 9.64 13.94 9.88
CA GLN A 89 8.74 12.86 10.29
C GLN A 89 7.36 13.40 10.59
N LEU A 90 6.34 12.69 10.12
CA LEU A 90 4.95 12.96 10.41
C LEU A 90 4.42 11.97 11.44
N ASN A 91 3.81 12.48 12.50
CA ASN A 91 3.22 11.68 13.56
C ASN A 91 1.81 12.18 13.88
N VAL A 92 0.83 11.35 13.57
CA VAL A 92 -0.60 11.62 13.75
C VAL A 92 -1.11 10.81 14.93
N THR A 93 -1.24 11.48 16.08
CA THR A 93 -1.70 10.87 17.35
C THR A 93 -3.12 11.25 17.76
N ARG A 94 -3.73 12.21 17.07
CA ARG A 94 -5.08 12.66 17.36
C ARG A 94 -6.13 11.58 17.04
N PHE A 95 -7.23 11.58 17.79
CA PHE A 95 -8.35 10.64 17.61
C PHE A 95 -9.28 11.04 16.47
N GLY A 96 -9.70 12.31 16.40
CA GLY A 96 -10.68 12.76 15.40
C GLY A 96 -10.11 12.87 13.97
N PRO A 97 -10.99 12.94 12.95
CA PRO A 97 -10.62 12.85 11.55
C PRO A 97 -9.58 13.89 11.12
N LEU A 98 -8.63 13.45 10.30
CA LEU A 98 -7.59 14.30 9.72
C LEU A 98 -7.39 13.96 8.25
N THR A 99 -7.51 14.95 7.38
CA THR A 99 -7.23 14.83 5.94
C THR A 99 -6.00 15.66 5.56
N LEU A 100 -4.97 15.03 5.01
CA LEU A 100 -3.83 15.68 4.36
C LEU A 100 -4.05 15.68 2.85
N LEU A 101 -3.98 16.86 2.23
CA LEU A 101 -4.19 17.06 0.80
C LEU A 101 -2.91 17.61 0.17
N GLY A 102 -2.27 16.86 -0.71
CA GLY A 102 -1.24 17.39 -1.58
C GLY A 102 -1.88 18.19 -2.72
N MET A 103 -1.39 19.41 -2.96
CA MET A 103 -1.85 20.17 -4.13
C MET A 103 -1.48 19.42 -5.42
N SER A 104 -2.48 19.15 -6.25
CA SER A 104 -2.38 18.36 -7.47
C SER A 104 -3.51 18.71 -8.43
N ASP A 105 -3.20 18.77 -9.72
CA ASP A 105 -4.21 18.91 -10.77
C ASP A 105 -4.73 17.54 -11.25
N ARG A 106 -4.08 16.44 -10.83
CA ARG A 106 -4.36 15.07 -11.29
C ARG A 106 -5.81 14.63 -11.06
N PRO A 107 -6.43 14.88 -9.88
CA PRO A 107 -7.83 14.54 -9.67
C PRO A 107 -8.80 15.28 -10.59
N ALA A 108 -8.43 16.48 -11.06
CA ALA A 108 -9.25 17.29 -11.95
C ALA A 108 -9.06 16.91 -13.43
N SER A 109 -7.88 16.42 -13.83
CA SER A 109 -7.65 15.87 -15.17
C SER A 109 -8.18 14.43 -15.34
N GLY A 110 -8.35 13.71 -14.23
CA GLY A 110 -8.80 12.31 -14.24
C GLY A 110 -7.65 11.33 -14.44
N ASP A 111 -6.39 11.77 -14.38
CA ASP A 111 -5.25 10.88 -14.54
C ASP A 111 -5.06 10.03 -13.27
N LEU A 112 -4.71 8.76 -13.44
CA LEU A 112 -4.39 7.86 -12.35
C LEU A 112 -2.92 8.00 -11.96
N TYR A 113 -2.62 8.01 -10.67
CA TYR A 113 -1.24 8.01 -10.20
C TYR A 113 -0.58 6.64 -10.38
N ALA A 114 -1.34 5.57 -10.16
CA ALA A 114 -0.87 4.20 -10.25
C ALA A 114 -0.71 3.70 -11.68
N ASP A 115 -1.07 4.47 -12.71
CA ASP A 115 -0.85 4.12 -14.12
C ASP A 115 0.63 4.26 -14.50
N VAL A 116 1.44 3.36 -13.95
CA VAL A 116 2.88 3.29 -14.17
C VAL A 116 3.23 2.04 -14.97
N THR A 117 4.26 2.14 -15.79
CA THR A 117 4.80 1.06 -16.62
C THR A 117 6.31 0.97 -16.42
N LEU A 118 6.95 -0.04 -16.99
CA LEU A 118 8.42 -0.19 -16.96
C LEU A 118 9.20 1.01 -17.52
N ASN A 119 8.54 1.87 -18.31
CA ASN A 119 9.11 3.06 -18.92
C ASN A 119 8.67 4.35 -18.25
N THR A 120 7.79 4.28 -17.24
CA THR A 120 7.37 5.46 -16.50
C THR A 120 8.56 5.99 -15.71
N THR A 121 8.86 7.27 -15.88
CA THR A 121 9.98 7.96 -15.23
C THR A 121 9.50 8.66 -13.96
N ASP A 122 10.43 9.22 -13.18
CA ASP A 122 10.14 10.01 -11.97
C ASP A 122 9.24 11.23 -12.22
N SER A 123 8.98 11.62 -13.48
CA SER A 123 8.03 12.69 -13.79
C SER A 123 6.57 12.34 -13.43
N ASN A 124 6.27 11.09 -13.09
CA ASN A 124 4.95 10.71 -12.55
C ASN A 124 4.80 11.01 -11.05
N ALA A 125 5.87 11.38 -10.33
CA ALA A 125 5.82 11.65 -8.89
C ALA A 125 4.78 12.72 -8.51
N ASN A 126 4.26 12.67 -7.28
CA ASN A 126 3.43 13.76 -6.78
C ASN A 126 4.28 15.02 -6.54
N ASP A 127 3.64 16.18 -6.69
CA ASP A 127 4.25 17.49 -6.48
C ASP A 127 4.64 17.74 -5.00
N VAL A 128 3.99 17.04 -4.07
CA VAL A 128 4.30 17.06 -2.63
C VAL A 128 5.04 15.79 -2.26
N GLN A 129 6.27 15.95 -1.79
CA GLN A 129 7.11 14.83 -1.37
C GLN A 129 7.57 15.03 0.08
N VAL A 130 7.33 14.04 0.93
CA VAL A 130 7.76 14.01 2.32
C VAL A 130 8.87 12.98 2.46
N TRP A 131 9.99 13.40 3.00
CA TRP A 131 11.22 12.64 3.08
C TRP A 131 11.64 12.45 4.53
N TRP A 132 11.95 11.20 4.87
CA TRP A 132 12.74 10.88 6.04
C TRP A 132 13.57 9.66 5.73
N ASN A 133 14.87 9.88 5.50
CA ASN A 133 15.79 8.83 5.15
C ASN A 133 16.47 8.33 6.42
N ALA A 134 16.11 7.12 6.82
CA ALA A 134 16.71 6.40 7.93
C ALA A 134 16.47 4.90 7.76
N ALA A 135 17.42 4.06 8.17
CA ALA A 135 17.27 2.62 8.17
C ALA A 135 17.72 2.02 9.50
N ASN A 136 17.01 1.01 9.99
CA ASN A 136 17.36 0.31 11.21
C ASN A 136 18.30 -0.87 10.92
N HIS A 137 19.54 -0.55 10.53
CA HIS A 137 20.65 -1.51 10.46
C HIS A 137 21.54 -1.39 11.71
N ASP A 138 22.27 -2.45 12.05
CA ASP A 138 23.18 -2.49 13.21
C ASP A 138 22.57 -2.05 14.55
N VAL A 139 21.24 -2.21 14.69
CA VAL A 139 20.47 -1.81 15.87
C VAL A 139 20.59 -0.30 16.18
N ALA A 140 20.70 0.52 15.13
CA ALA A 140 20.77 1.98 15.25
C ALA A 140 19.54 2.58 15.95
N PHE A 141 18.38 1.93 15.82
CA PHE A 141 17.15 2.34 16.49
C PHE A 141 16.58 1.20 17.34
N PRO A 142 15.89 1.53 18.45
CA PRO A 142 15.26 0.51 19.30
C PRO A 142 14.08 -0.20 18.60
N ASP A 143 13.51 0.39 17.54
CA ASP A 143 12.45 -0.21 16.72
C ASP A 143 12.42 0.43 15.32
N ASN A 144 11.81 -0.25 14.33
CA ASN A 144 11.71 0.24 12.96
C ASN A 144 10.83 1.48 12.84
N VAL A 145 9.90 1.72 13.78
CA VAL A 145 9.01 2.88 13.71
C VAL A 145 9.77 4.22 13.71
N TYR A 146 10.96 4.27 14.31
CA TYR A 146 11.79 5.48 14.36
C TYR A 146 12.37 5.88 13.00
N THR A 147 12.30 5.00 12.00
CA THR A 147 12.68 5.32 10.63
C THR A 147 11.51 5.78 9.76
N SER A 148 10.28 5.84 10.31
CA SER A 148 9.07 6.14 9.55
C SER A 148 9.03 7.58 9.05
N VAL A 149 8.57 7.76 7.80
CA VAL A 149 8.18 9.09 7.28
C VAL A 149 6.85 9.52 7.87
N LEU A 150 5.85 8.62 7.90
CA LEU A 150 4.54 8.87 8.48
C LEU A 150 4.14 7.74 9.42
N THR A 151 3.67 8.10 10.61
CA THR A 151 2.98 7.20 11.53
C THR A 151 1.59 7.71 11.86
N VAL A 152 0.61 6.81 11.83
CA VAL A 152 -0.77 7.07 12.24
C VAL A 152 -1.13 6.06 13.32
N GLY A 153 -1.30 6.55 14.54
CA GLY A 153 -1.63 5.72 15.69
C GLY A 153 -1.71 6.56 16.97
N PRO A 154 -2.36 6.08 18.02
CA PRO A 154 -2.70 6.89 19.20
C PRO A 154 -1.48 7.43 19.95
N ASN A 155 -0.33 6.75 19.84
CA ASN A 155 0.95 7.12 20.41
C ASN A 155 2.06 6.24 19.82
N LEU A 156 3.32 6.57 20.11
CA LEU A 156 4.49 5.84 19.62
C LEU A 156 4.53 4.37 20.06
N ASN A 157 4.14 4.06 21.29
CA ASN A 157 4.18 2.68 21.79
C ASN A 157 3.20 1.78 21.02
N ALA A 158 2.06 2.32 20.59
CA ALA A 158 1.09 1.61 19.78
C ALA A 158 1.54 1.38 18.34
N THR A 159 2.55 2.11 17.86
CA THR A 159 3.07 2.01 16.49
C THR A 159 4.39 1.24 16.39
N LEU A 160 4.95 0.77 17.51
CA LEU A 160 6.13 -0.10 17.52
C LEU A 160 5.87 -1.38 16.73
N THR A 161 6.79 -1.74 15.85
CA THR A 161 6.64 -2.93 14.99
C THR A 161 6.98 -4.22 15.73
N GLY A 162 8.01 -4.15 16.58
CA GLY A 162 8.56 -5.25 17.35
C GLY A 162 9.30 -6.29 16.51
N THR A 163 10.19 -7.02 17.20
CA THR A 163 10.99 -8.09 16.57
C THR A 163 10.29 -9.45 16.64
N GLY A 164 10.81 -10.42 15.87
CA GLY A 164 10.35 -11.81 15.91
C GLY A 164 8.90 -12.00 15.45
N PRO A 165 8.32 -13.21 15.55
CA PRO A 165 7.02 -13.56 14.97
C PRO A 165 5.79 -13.02 15.74
N THR A 166 5.97 -12.49 16.94
CA THR A 166 4.89 -11.97 17.81
C THR A 166 4.78 -10.44 17.82
N GLY A 167 5.90 -9.74 17.56
CA GLY A 167 6.05 -8.30 17.81
C GLY A 167 5.78 -7.89 19.26
N PHE A 168 5.61 -6.60 19.52
CA PHE A 168 5.25 -6.10 20.85
C PHE A 168 3.77 -6.34 21.15
N PRO A 169 3.41 -6.71 22.41
CA PRO A 169 2.01 -6.72 22.83
C PRO A 169 1.48 -5.29 22.82
N VAL A 170 0.17 -5.12 22.57
CA VAL A 170 -0.47 -3.83 22.76
C VAL A 170 -1.25 -3.87 24.07
N PRO A 171 -0.92 -3.01 25.06
CA PRO A 171 -1.65 -2.94 26.32
C PRO A 171 -3.16 -2.79 26.10
N GLU A 172 -3.96 -3.44 26.94
CA GLU A 172 -5.42 -3.47 26.84
C GLU A 172 -6.03 -2.05 26.91
N ASP A 173 -5.43 -1.17 27.70
CA ASP A 173 -5.82 0.23 27.91
C ASP A 173 -5.32 1.19 26.83
N THR A 174 -4.61 0.70 25.80
CA THR A 174 -4.16 1.55 24.68
C THR A 174 -5.39 2.10 23.95
N PRO A 175 -5.55 3.43 23.83
CA PRO A 175 -6.70 4.00 23.12
C PRO A 175 -6.66 3.68 21.62
N PHE A 176 -7.77 3.88 20.92
CA PHE A 176 -7.76 3.93 19.46
C PHE A 176 -7.23 5.30 18.99
N GLY A 177 -6.46 5.32 17.91
CA GLY A 177 -5.90 6.51 17.28
C GLY A 177 -6.90 7.16 16.34
N CYS A 178 -6.40 7.77 15.26
CA CYS A 178 -7.25 8.45 14.29
C CYS A 178 -8.29 7.50 13.69
N VAL A 179 -9.57 7.83 13.86
CA VAL A 179 -10.69 7.00 13.36
C VAL A 179 -10.96 7.16 11.86
N ASP A 180 -10.41 8.21 11.25
CA ASP A 180 -10.55 8.55 9.84
C ASP A 180 -9.39 9.46 9.41
N PHE A 181 -8.20 8.87 9.26
CA PHE A 181 -7.07 9.55 8.63
C PHE A 181 -7.14 9.38 7.12
N ARG A 182 -6.88 10.44 6.36
CA ARG A 182 -6.78 10.36 4.90
C ARG A 182 -5.58 11.16 4.38
N ALA A 183 -4.88 10.61 3.40
CA ALA A 183 -3.86 11.31 2.64
C ALA A 183 -4.17 11.20 1.13
N TYR A 184 -4.03 12.32 0.42
CA TYR A 184 -4.27 12.40 -1.02
C TYR A 184 -3.06 13.03 -1.71
N ASN A 185 -2.61 12.45 -2.82
CA ASN A 185 -1.64 13.05 -3.74
C ASN A 185 -0.32 13.50 -3.07
N ILE A 186 0.22 12.69 -2.15
CA ILE A 186 1.48 12.92 -1.43
C ILE A 186 2.39 11.70 -1.61
N ASP A 187 3.68 11.93 -1.87
CA ASP A 187 4.70 10.89 -1.82
C ASP A 187 5.39 10.86 -0.44
N PHE A 188 5.40 9.70 0.22
CA PHE A 188 6.15 9.42 1.45
C PHE A 188 7.37 8.57 1.11
N ARG A 189 8.57 9.11 1.34
CA ARG A 189 9.83 8.55 0.84
C ARG A 189 10.86 8.33 1.95
N ASN A 190 11.28 7.08 2.09
CA ASN A 190 12.45 6.68 2.86
C ASN A 190 13.37 5.88 1.94
N ASP A 191 14.23 6.59 1.21
CA ASP A 191 15.20 6.01 0.27
C ASP A 191 16.63 6.15 0.84
N GLU A 192 16.81 5.80 2.13
CA GLU A 192 18.12 5.89 2.84
C GLU A 192 19.26 5.20 2.08
N TYR A 193 18.99 4.00 1.54
CA TYR A 193 19.92 3.28 0.69
C TYR A 193 19.23 2.89 -0.61
N PRO A 194 19.95 2.84 -1.75
CA PRO A 194 19.39 2.42 -3.04
C PRO A 194 19.25 0.88 -3.15
N PHE A 195 19.11 0.19 -2.02
CA PHE A 195 18.89 -1.24 -1.85
C PHE A 195 18.42 -1.54 -0.41
N ALA A 196 17.86 -2.73 -0.18
CA ALA A 196 17.50 -3.19 1.16
C ALA A 196 18.76 -3.38 2.03
N ASN A 197 18.96 -2.47 2.97
CA ASN A 197 20.05 -2.47 3.93
C ASN A 197 19.49 -2.28 5.36
N GLY A 198 18.55 -3.14 5.73
CA GLY A 198 17.76 -3.02 6.96
C GLY A 198 16.44 -2.26 6.78
N PRO A 199 15.49 -2.42 7.72
CA PRO A 199 14.17 -1.79 7.67
C PRO A 199 14.21 -0.27 7.55
N ALA A 200 13.53 0.27 6.54
CA ALA A 200 13.41 1.70 6.26
C ALA A 200 11.93 2.01 6.04
N HIS A 201 11.26 2.46 7.08
CA HIS A 201 9.81 2.54 7.11
C HIS A 201 9.32 3.79 6.36
N ALA A 202 8.39 3.66 5.41
CA ALA A 202 7.76 4.82 4.78
C ALA A 202 6.49 5.22 5.53
N VAL A 203 5.51 4.32 5.61
CA VAL A 203 4.20 4.57 6.24
C VAL A 203 3.84 3.47 7.23
N GLY A 204 3.46 3.87 8.44
CA GLY A 204 2.98 2.98 9.50
C GLY A 204 1.57 3.35 9.97
N VAL A 205 0.66 2.39 10.01
CA VAL A 205 -0.70 2.56 10.55
C VAL A 205 -0.92 1.53 11.65
N SER A 206 -1.26 1.95 12.88
CA SER A 206 -1.53 1.02 13.99
C SER A 206 -2.62 1.56 14.90
N ARG A 207 -3.59 0.71 15.29
CA ARG A 207 -4.77 1.12 16.07
C ARG A 207 -5.45 2.36 15.51
N ALA A 208 -5.58 2.46 14.19
CA ALA A 208 -6.15 3.60 13.50
C ALA A 208 -6.78 3.13 12.19
N ASN A 209 -7.65 3.95 11.63
CA ASN A 209 -8.16 3.76 10.27
C ASN A 209 -7.55 4.82 9.35
N ALA A 210 -6.93 4.39 8.26
CA ALA A 210 -6.17 5.27 7.37
C ALA A 210 -6.42 4.95 5.89
N GLY A 211 -6.89 5.94 5.13
CA GLY A 211 -7.05 5.87 3.68
C GLY A 211 -5.96 6.64 2.93
N PHE A 212 -5.43 6.07 1.86
CA PHE A 212 -4.42 6.69 1.00
C PHE A 212 -4.89 6.66 -0.45
N TYR A 213 -4.91 7.82 -1.10
CA TYR A 213 -5.49 7.99 -2.44
C TYR A 213 -4.50 8.71 -3.34
N SER A 214 -4.07 8.06 -4.43
CA SER A 214 -3.08 8.64 -5.34
C SER A 214 -1.75 9.01 -4.66
N CYS A 215 -1.36 8.29 -3.61
CA CYS A 215 -0.12 8.49 -2.85
C CYS A 215 1.00 7.55 -3.30
N GLY A 216 2.23 8.03 -3.15
CA GLY A 216 3.44 7.23 -3.36
C GLY A 216 4.05 6.81 -2.03
N LEU A 217 4.38 5.53 -1.88
CA LEU A 217 5.05 5.00 -0.69
C LEU A 217 6.34 4.31 -1.14
N TYR A 218 7.48 4.88 -0.79
CA TYR A 218 8.77 4.48 -1.36
C TYR A 218 9.78 4.13 -0.28
N SER A 219 10.25 2.88 -0.31
CA SER A 219 11.44 2.41 0.41
C SER A 219 11.96 1.12 -0.23
N TYR A 220 12.83 0.36 0.43
CA TYR A 220 13.37 -0.91 -0.03
C TYR A 220 12.99 -2.07 0.89
N GLN A 221 13.29 -1.99 2.19
CA GLN A 221 12.87 -2.99 3.16
C GLN A 221 11.83 -2.39 4.09
N ASP A 222 10.74 -3.11 4.32
CA ASP A 222 9.70 -2.73 5.30
C ASP A 222 9.00 -1.38 4.96
N THR A 223 8.65 -1.14 3.69
CA THR A 223 8.04 0.13 3.21
C THR A 223 6.73 0.50 3.94
N LEU A 224 5.75 -0.41 3.97
CA LEU A 224 4.42 -0.19 4.54
C LEU A 224 4.16 -1.17 5.68
N TYR A 225 3.94 -0.63 6.88
CA TYR A 225 3.51 -1.39 8.05
C TYR A 225 2.04 -1.12 8.38
N VAL A 226 1.26 -2.18 8.57
CA VAL A 226 -0.07 -2.08 9.20
C VAL A 226 -0.07 -2.91 10.48
N GLY A 227 0.07 -2.26 11.62
CA GLY A 227 0.14 -2.88 12.94
C GLY A 227 -1.21 -3.41 13.45
N LYS A 228 -1.19 -3.90 14.69
CA LYS A 228 -2.35 -4.55 15.34
C LYS A 228 -3.54 -3.57 15.42
N LEU A 229 -4.74 -4.09 15.13
CA LEU A 229 -5.99 -3.31 15.05
C LEU A 229 -5.92 -2.09 14.11
N GLY A 230 -4.94 -2.03 13.20
CA GLY A 230 -4.87 -1.03 12.15
C GLY A 230 -5.69 -1.47 10.94
N ASN A 231 -6.49 -0.55 10.41
CA ASN A 231 -7.18 -0.71 9.13
C ASN A 231 -6.59 0.30 8.14
N ALA A 232 -6.11 -0.16 6.99
CA ALA A 232 -5.54 0.72 5.98
C ALA A 232 -6.08 0.39 4.58
N TYR A 233 -6.61 1.40 3.88
CA TYR A 233 -7.13 1.29 2.52
C TYR A 233 -6.27 2.13 1.57
N PHE A 234 -5.90 1.54 0.44
CA PHE A 234 -5.04 2.15 -0.57
C PHE A 234 -5.76 2.06 -1.91
N PHE A 235 -6.05 3.21 -2.53
CA PHE A 235 -6.59 3.30 -3.88
C PHE A 235 -5.73 4.17 -4.79
N ASP A 236 -5.43 3.70 -6.00
CA ASP A 236 -4.61 4.44 -6.97
C ASP A 236 -3.19 4.78 -6.46
N ASN A 237 -2.57 3.92 -5.65
CA ASN A 237 -1.24 4.20 -5.08
C ASN A 237 -0.10 3.57 -5.87
N VAL A 238 1.11 4.11 -5.71
CA VAL A 238 2.35 3.41 -6.05
C VAL A 238 3.06 3.04 -4.75
N ILE A 239 3.27 1.74 -4.50
CA ILE A 239 3.98 1.24 -3.33
C ILE A 239 5.23 0.50 -3.80
N ALA A 240 6.40 1.03 -3.51
CA ALA A 240 7.66 0.52 -4.00
C ALA A 240 8.51 -0.12 -2.89
N GLY A 241 9.15 -1.23 -3.22
CA GLY A 241 9.99 -1.96 -2.27
C GLY A 241 10.73 -3.15 -2.85
N GLN A 242 11.47 -3.83 -1.99
CA GLN A 242 12.35 -4.97 -2.30
C GLN A 242 12.12 -6.15 -1.33
N VAL A 243 12.32 -5.94 -0.02
CA VAL A 243 12.22 -7.00 1.00
C VAL A 243 11.03 -6.72 1.90
N ASP A 244 10.07 -7.63 1.91
CA ASP A 244 8.95 -7.66 2.86
C ASP A 244 8.22 -6.31 2.95
N PHE A 245 8.10 -5.62 1.80
CA PHE A 245 7.76 -4.20 1.80
C PHE A 245 6.28 -3.91 2.09
N LEU A 246 5.43 -4.94 2.08
CA LEU A 246 4.11 -4.95 2.70
C LEU A 246 4.14 -5.90 3.90
N TYR A 247 4.17 -5.37 5.13
CA TYR A 247 4.28 -6.18 6.33
C TYR A 247 3.35 -5.67 7.44
N GLY A 248 3.03 -6.52 8.41
CA GLY A 248 2.11 -6.08 9.45
C GLY A 248 1.39 -7.19 10.20
N PHE A 249 0.38 -6.75 10.92
CA PHE A 249 -0.58 -7.53 11.70
C PHE A 249 -2.03 -7.24 11.35
N GLY A 250 -2.38 -6.00 10.98
CA GLY A 250 -3.76 -5.54 10.85
C GLY A 250 -4.42 -5.94 9.54
N THR A 251 -5.30 -5.09 9.03
CA THR A 251 -5.96 -5.28 7.73
C THR A 251 -5.52 -4.21 6.76
N ALA A 252 -4.92 -4.61 5.64
CA ALA A 252 -4.61 -3.74 4.52
C ALA A 252 -5.40 -4.17 3.29
N TYR A 253 -6.04 -3.23 2.61
CA TYR A 253 -6.70 -3.48 1.32
C TYR A 253 -6.17 -2.50 0.29
N ILE A 254 -5.53 -3.03 -0.76
CA ILE A 254 -4.83 -2.29 -1.80
C ILE A 254 -5.54 -2.54 -3.12
N GLU A 255 -6.14 -1.50 -3.69
CA GLU A 255 -6.96 -1.57 -4.90
C GLU A 255 -6.42 -0.62 -5.97
N LYS A 256 -6.47 -1.04 -7.24
CA LYS A 256 -6.08 -0.21 -8.42
C LYS A 256 -4.71 0.44 -8.25
N SER A 257 -3.78 -0.27 -7.64
CA SER A 257 -2.47 0.28 -7.26
C SER A 257 -1.35 -0.46 -7.98
N THR A 258 -0.17 0.15 -7.99
CA THR A 258 1.05 -0.48 -8.50
C THR A 258 2.00 -0.83 -7.37
N LEU A 259 2.33 -2.11 -7.27
CA LEU A 259 3.44 -2.61 -6.48
C LEU A 259 4.71 -2.59 -7.35
N SER A 260 5.57 -1.61 -7.08
CA SER A 260 6.80 -1.36 -7.85
C SER A 260 7.99 -2.10 -7.25
N LEU A 261 8.39 -3.21 -7.87
CA LEU A 261 9.44 -4.13 -7.41
C LEU A 261 10.82 -3.55 -7.71
N ARG A 262 11.48 -2.99 -6.69
CA ARG A 262 12.79 -2.34 -6.82
C ARG A 262 13.94 -3.33 -6.92
N ASN A 263 13.78 -4.53 -6.36
CA ASN A 263 14.59 -5.73 -6.55
C ASN A 263 13.85 -6.90 -5.84
N CYS A 264 14.40 -8.11 -5.84
CA CYS A 264 13.89 -9.24 -5.03
C CYS A 264 14.87 -9.56 -3.87
N GLY A 265 14.39 -10.20 -2.81
CA GLY A 265 15.23 -10.56 -1.64
C GLY A 265 14.45 -11.03 -0.41
N GLY A 266 13.14 -10.77 -0.38
CA GLY A 266 12.18 -11.36 0.55
C GLY A 266 10.88 -11.66 -0.18
N GLY A 267 9.74 -11.51 0.50
CA GLY A 267 8.44 -11.49 -0.17
C GLY A 267 8.01 -10.06 -0.52
N ILE A 268 7.05 -9.92 -1.44
CA ILE A 268 6.26 -8.68 -1.53
C ILE A 268 5.47 -8.49 -0.22
N THR A 269 4.81 -9.56 0.24
CA THR A 269 4.04 -9.59 1.50
C THR A 269 4.71 -10.40 2.60
N ALA A 270 4.74 -9.88 3.83
CA ALA A 270 5.21 -10.58 5.02
C ALA A 270 4.29 -10.28 6.22
N TRP A 271 3.20 -11.03 6.33
CA TRP A 271 2.21 -10.78 7.37
C TRP A 271 2.44 -11.64 8.60
N LYS A 272 2.09 -11.08 9.75
CA LYS A 272 1.84 -11.80 10.99
C LYS A 272 0.35 -11.86 11.20
N GLY A 273 -0.21 -13.02 11.49
CA GLY A 273 -1.51 -12.99 12.16
C GLY A 273 -1.38 -12.51 13.60
N THR A 274 -2.52 -12.28 14.22
CA THR A 274 -2.57 -11.92 15.63
C THR A 274 -3.67 -12.71 16.32
N ASN A 275 -3.42 -13.09 17.57
CA ASN A 275 -4.45 -13.69 18.41
C ASN A 275 -5.34 -12.56 18.94
N THR A 276 -6.54 -12.46 18.40
CA THR A 276 -7.63 -11.64 18.92
C THR A 276 -8.60 -12.52 19.70
N THR A 277 -9.43 -11.89 20.53
CA THR A 277 -10.56 -12.55 21.21
C THR A 277 -11.79 -12.73 20.31
N PHE A 278 -11.77 -12.12 19.11
CA PHE A 278 -12.81 -12.16 18.10
C PHE A 278 -12.30 -12.76 16.79
N GLU A 279 -13.19 -13.25 15.92
CA GLU A 279 -12.83 -13.69 14.57
C GLU A 279 -12.37 -12.51 13.74
N ASN A 280 -11.21 -12.62 13.07
CA ASN A 280 -10.67 -11.55 12.25
C ASN A 280 -10.24 -12.02 10.85
N LYS A 281 -10.25 -11.06 9.93
CA LYS A 281 -9.68 -11.20 8.59
C LYS A 281 -8.42 -10.36 8.42
N TYR A 282 -7.59 -10.29 9.45
CA TYR A 282 -6.31 -9.60 9.37
C TYR A 282 -5.42 -10.23 8.32
N GLY A 283 -4.79 -9.39 7.51
CA GLY A 283 -4.12 -9.78 6.28
C GLY A 283 -3.95 -8.59 5.36
N VAL A 284 -3.31 -8.84 4.23
CA VAL A 284 -3.20 -7.89 3.13
C VAL A 284 -3.88 -8.45 1.87
N TYR A 285 -4.79 -7.65 1.31
CA TYR A 285 -5.61 -7.99 0.15
C TYR A 285 -5.26 -7.03 -0.98
N ILE A 286 -4.76 -7.57 -2.09
CA ILE A 286 -4.33 -6.80 -3.24
C ILE A 286 -5.30 -7.11 -4.39
N SER A 287 -6.13 -6.15 -4.76
CA SER A 287 -7.18 -6.30 -5.78
C SER A 287 -6.94 -5.40 -6.97
N ASP A 288 -7.21 -5.89 -8.18
CA ASP A 288 -7.21 -5.09 -9.41
C ASP A 288 -5.94 -4.23 -9.62
N SER A 289 -4.82 -4.75 -9.15
CA SER A 289 -3.57 -4.02 -9.08
C SER A 289 -2.58 -4.57 -10.10
N GLN A 290 -1.34 -4.10 -10.04
CA GLN A 290 -0.23 -4.74 -10.74
C GLN A 290 1.01 -4.85 -9.87
N ALA A 291 1.80 -5.90 -10.09
CA ALA A 291 3.15 -6.05 -9.55
C ALA A 291 4.13 -6.10 -10.73
N ILE A 292 4.98 -5.08 -10.82
CA ILE A 292 5.89 -4.88 -11.95
C ILE A 292 7.29 -4.49 -11.47
N ALA A 293 8.32 -4.83 -12.23
CA ALA A 293 9.66 -4.29 -12.01
C ALA A 293 9.63 -2.75 -12.02
N ALA A 294 10.38 -2.12 -11.11
CA ALA A 294 10.39 -0.67 -10.97
C ALA A 294 10.90 0.08 -12.21
N ASN A 295 11.71 -0.58 -13.05
CA ASN A 295 12.18 -0.04 -14.32
C ASN A 295 12.71 -1.16 -15.24
N ALA A 296 12.89 -0.82 -16.52
CA ALA A 296 13.42 -1.74 -17.53
C ALA A 296 14.84 -2.27 -17.22
N SER A 297 15.68 -1.51 -16.51
CA SER A 297 17.07 -1.90 -16.22
C SER A 297 17.17 -3.09 -15.26
N ILE A 298 16.24 -3.22 -14.31
CA ILE A 298 16.21 -4.34 -13.36
C ILE A 298 15.29 -5.48 -13.83
N ALA A 299 14.32 -5.22 -14.71
CA ALA A 299 13.27 -6.17 -15.09
C ALA A 299 13.81 -7.52 -15.60
N GLN A 300 14.92 -7.52 -16.35
CA GLN A 300 15.54 -8.76 -16.83
C GLN A 300 16.29 -9.51 -15.72
N THR A 301 16.91 -8.77 -14.80
CA THR A 301 17.71 -9.35 -13.72
C THR A 301 16.85 -10.07 -12.68
N ILE A 302 15.62 -9.59 -12.45
CA ILE A 302 14.72 -10.13 -11.43
C ILE A 302 13.63 -11.06 -11.97
N ARG A 303 13.76 -11.47 -13.23
CA ARG A 303 12.76 -12.29 -13.93
C ARG A 303 12.60 -13.65 -13.26
N GLY A 304 11.39 -13.95 -12.76
CA GLY A 304 11.06 -15.21 -12.10
C GLY A 304 11.60 -15.34 -10.67
N ASP A 305 12.05 -14.24 -10.07
CA ASP A 305 12.76 -14.25 -8.78
C ASP A 305 11.93 -13.71 -7.62
N CYS A 306 10.98 -12.81 -7.86
CA CYS A 306 10.24 -12.10 -6.81
C CYS A 306 9.06 -12.93 -6.27
N PRO A 307 9.09 -13.39 -5.01
CA PRO A 307 7.97 -14.10 -4.39
C PRO A 307 6.82 -13.14 -4.03
N LEU A 308 5.58 -13.62 -4.17
CA LEU A 308 4.37 -12.88 -3.73
C LEU A 308 4.35 -12.63 -2.22
N GLY A 309 5.00 -13.49 -1.45
CA GLY A 309 5.13 -13.32 -0.02
C GLY A 309 5.80 -14.48 0.69
N ARG A 310 6.01 -14.30 1.99
CA ARG A 310 6.50 -15.32 2.91
C ARG A 310 5.90 -15.14 4.32
N PRO A 311 5.66 -16.22 5.08
CA PRO A 311 4.92 -16.16 6.34
C PRO A 311 5.81 -15.63 7.47
N TRP A 312 5.65 -14.36 7.86
CA TRP A 312 6.39 -13.87 9.02
C TRP A 312 6.00 -14.64 10.30
N ASN A 313 4.75 -15.11 10.38
CA ASN A 313 4.36 -16.23 11.23
C ASN A 313 3.34 -17.14 10.51
N ALA A 314 2.98 -18.26 11.15
CA ALA A 314 2.10 -19.26 10.53
C ALA A 314 0.64 -18.80 10.33
N GLN A 315 0.24 -17.67 10.92
CA GLN A 315 -1.06 -17.05 10.71
C GLN A 315 -1.02 -15.98 9.59
N HIS A 316 0.04 -15.94 8.78
CA HIS A 316 0.11 -15.07 7.60
C HIS A 316 -1.13 -15.23 6.73
N ARG A 317 -1.72 -14.09 6.37
CA ARG A 317 -2.78 -14.01 5.36
C ARG A 317 -2.42 -12.95 4.33
N SER A 318 -2.29 -13.36 3.06
CA SER A 318 -2.34 -12.43 1.94
C SER A 318 -3.01 -13.05 0.73
N ILE A 319 -3.72 -12.20 -0.01
CA ILE A 319 -4.44 -12.60 -1.22
C ILE A 319 -4.17 -11.58 -2.30
N PHE A 320 -3.69 -12.04 -3.46
CA PHE A 320 -3.72 -11.28 -4.70
C PHE A 320 -4.97 -11.69 -5.50
N MET A 321 -5.68 -10.70 -6.02
CA MET A 321 -6.95 -10.90 -6.72
C MET A 321 -6.99 -10.00 -7.94
N GLU A 322 -7.33 -10.55 -9.10
CA GLU A 322 -7.52 -9.78 -10.34
C GLU A 322 -6.28 -8.91 -10.68
N THR A 323 -5.10 -9.32 -10.25
CA THR A 323 -3.86 -8.56 -10.29
C THR A 323 -3.00 -8.98 -11.48
N TYR A 324 -2.36 -8.01 -12.13
CA TYR A 324 -1.39 -8.26 -13.19
C TYR A 324 0.01 -8.51 -12.60
N PHE A 325 0.62 -9.64 -12.93
CA PHE A 325 1.99 -9.99 -12.60
C PHE A 325 2.87 -9.88 -13.84
N ASP A 326 3.87 -9.00 -13.81
CA ASP A 326 4.92 -9.05 -14.83
C ASP A 326 5.83 -10.28 -14.66
N ALA A 327 6.83 -10.41 -15.54
CA ALA A 327 7.68 -11.59 -15.56
C ALA A 327 8.63 -11.70 -14.36
N SER A 328 8.63 -10.74 -13.42
CA SER A 328 9.46 -10.76 -12.22
C SER A 328 8.96 -11.78 -11.20
N ILE A 329 7.65 -12.08 -11.19
CA ILE A 329 7.06 -12.93 -10.16
C ILE A 329 7.58 -14.37 -10.27
N LYS A 330 7.92 -14.94 -9.12
CA LYS A 330 8.39 -16.31 -8.98
C LYS A 330 7.31 -17.30 -9.43
N PRO A 331 7.61 -18.32 -10.26
CA PRO A 331 6.58 -19.22 -10.78
C PRO A 331 5.80 -20.02 -9.73
N GLN A 332 6.41 -20.26 -8.56
CA GLN A 332 5.73 -20.91 -7.43
C GLN A 332 4.81 -19.96 -6.64
N GLY A 333 4.87 -18.65 -6.90
CA GLY A 333 4.17 -17.61 -6.17
C GLY A 333 4.80 -17.31 -4.82
N TYR A 334 4.26 -17.91 -3.77
CA TYR A 334 4.72 -17.76 -2.39
C TYR A 334 5.86 -18.71 -2.04
N ILE A 335 6.62 -18.36 -0.99
CA ILE A 335 7.72 -19.18 -0.46
C ILE A 335 7.58 -19.38 1.05
N PRO A 336 8.18 -20.45 1.61
CA PRO A 336 8.35 -20.58 3.06
C PRO A 336 9.18 -19.43 3.66
N TRP A 337 9.08 -19.21 4.97
CA TRP A 337 9.84 -18.17 5.65
C TRP A 337 11.36 -18.41 5.53
N LEU A 338 11.80 -19.62 5.91
CA LEU A 338 13.14 -20.16 5.72
C LEU A 338 13.06 -21.65 5.42
N THR A 339 14.09 -22.23 4.81
CA THR A 339 14.16 -23.67 4.54
C THR A 339 14.06 -24.53 5.81
N THR A 340 14.71 -24.10 6.90
CA THR A 340 14.73 -24.81 8.19
C THR A 340 13.61 -24.39 9.13
N GLU A 341 12.93 -23.29 8.84
CA GLU A 341 11.81 -22.76 9.62
C GLU A 341 10.74 -22.24 8.66
N PRO A 342 9.96 -23.13 8.01
CA PRO A 342 9.08 -22.73 6.91
C PRO A 342 7.92 -21.84 7.36
N ARG A 343 7.48 -21.96 8.63
CA ARG A 343 6.33 -21.27 9.22
C ARG A 343 5.02 -21.45 8.43
N ILE A 344 4.83 -22.60 7.78
CA ILE A 344 3.61 -22.94 7.06
C ILE A 344 2.86 -24.03 7.83
N ASN A 345 1.57 -23.81 8.08
CA ASN A 345 0.65 -24.81 8.61
C ASN A 345 -0.79 -24.53 8.15
N ASN A 346 -1.78 -25.17 8.79
CA ASN A 346 -3.20 -25.02 8.48
C ASN A 346 -3.77 -23.61 8.69
N TYR A 347 -3.09 -22.72 9.42
CA TYR A 347 -3.49 -21.32 9.60
C TYR A 347 -2.95 -20.39 8.51
N THR A 348 -1.99 -20.85 7.70
CA THR A 348 -1.35 -20.04 6.69
C THR A 348 -2.25 -19.90 5.45
N PHE A 349 -2.53 -18.67 5.05
CA PHE A 349 -3.40 -18.36 3.92
C PHE A 349 -2.69 -17.45 2.91
N MET A 350 -2.04 -18.08 1.95
CA MET A 350 -1.31 -17.41 0.86
C MET A 350 -1.99 -17.75 -0.44
N ALA A 351 -2.64 -16.77 -1.04
CA ALA A 351 -3.61 -17.04 -2.07
C ALA A 351 -3.57 -16.08 -3.25
N VAL A 352 -4.05 -16.58 -4.38
CA VAL A 352 -4.15 -15.89 -5.66
C VAL A 352 -5.52 -16.19 -6.26
N PHE A 353 -6.12 -15.25 -6.98
CA PHE A 353 -7.45 -15.39 -7.56
C PHE A 353 -7.58 -14.58 -8.84
N ASN A 354 -7.87 -15.25 -9.96
CA ASN A 354 -8.13 -14.60 -11.25
C ASN A 354 -7.04 -13.58 -11.68
N ASP A 355 -5.80 -13.84 -11.29
CA ASP A 355 -4.65 -13.04 -11.66
C ASP A 355 -4.23 -13.30 -13.11
N ARG A 356 -3.36 -12.45 -13.65
CA ARG A 356 -3.03 -12.42 -15.08
C ARG A 356 -1.60 -11.93 -15.33
N GLY A 357 -1.14 -12.06 -16.57
CA GLY A 357 0.20 -11.60 -16.99
C GLY A 357 1.24 -12.72 -17.01
N PRO A 358 2.47 -12.43 -17.47
CA PRO A 358 3.51 -13.45 -17.65
C PRO A 358 4.03 -14.07 -16.35
N GLY A 359 3.84 -13.42 -15.20
CA GLY A 359 4.15 -13.99 -13.88
C GLY A 359 3.04 -14.87 -13.29
N TRP A 360 1.88 -14.96 -13.96
CA TRP A 360 0.77 -15.82 -13.56
C TRP A 360 0.97 -17.26 -14.07
N THR A 361 1.32 -18.16 -13.15
CA THR A 361 1.65 -19.57 -13.45
C THR A 361 0.89 -20.53 -12.52
N PRO A 362 -0.44 -20.64 -12.68
CA PRO A 362 -1.31 -21.31 -11.70
C PRO A 362 -0.94 -22.77 -11.46
N GLU A 363 -0.53 -23.51 -12.50
CA GLU A 363 -0.15 -24.92 -12.36
C GLU A 363 1.09 -25.08 -11.46
N GLN A 364 2.08 -24.18 -11.60
CA GLN A 364 3.30 -24.18 -10.78
C GLN A 364 3.03 -23.67 -9.36
N MET A 365 2.12 -22.71 -9.21
CA MET A 365 1.66 -22.22 -7.92
C MET A 365 0.97 -23.33 -7.12
N VAL A 366 0.05 -24.08 -7.73
CA VAL A 366 -0.59 -25.25 -7.09
C VAL A 366 0.43 -26.32 -6.75
N ALA A 367 1.35 -26.65 -7.67
CA ALA A 367 2.38 -27.67 -7.45
C ALA A 367 3.37 -27.35 -6.32
N SER A 368 3.46 -26.08 -5.91
CA SER A 368 4.35 -25.65 -4.82
C SER A 368 3.94 -26.18 -3.44
N ASN A 369 2.66 -26.54 -3.24
CA ASN A 369 2.04 -26.81 -1.94
C ASN A 369 2.10 -25.65 -0.93
N VAL A 370 2.46 -24.44 -1.39
CA VAL A 370 2.49 -23.21 -0.57
C VAL A 370 1.39 -22.25 -1.02
N THR A 371 1.29 -22.01 -2.34
CA THR A 371 0.33 -21.07 -2.92
C THR A 371 -1.03 -21.73 -3.15
N LYS A 372 -2.11 -21.09 -2.67
CA LYS A 372 -3.49 -21.48 -2.92
C LYS A 372 -4.04 -20.71 -4.11
N VAL A 373 -4.47 -21.41 -5.17
CA VAL A 373 -5.26 -20.79 -6.24
C VAL A 373 -6.74 -20.92 -5.88
N LEU A 374 -7.41 -19.79 -5.67
CA LEU A 374 -8.81 -19.76 -5.24
C LEU A 374 -9.77 -19.82 -6.44
N ASP A 375 -10.97 -20.31 -6.18
CA ASP A 375 -12.14 -20.14 -7.05
C ASP A 375 -13.07 -19.03 -6.53
N ASP A 376 -14.16 -18.77 -7.25
CA ASP A 376 -15.14 -17.73 -6.89
C ASP A 376 -15.74 -17.92 -5.50
N ALA A 377 -15.96 -19.17 -5.08
CA ALA A 377 -16.56 -19.48 -3.78
C ALA A 377 -15.56 -19.20 -2.64
N ALA A 378 -14.30 -19.59 -2.82
CA ALA A 378 -13.25 -19.45 -1.83
C ALA A 378 -12.78 -17.99 -1.65
N VAL A 379 -12.84 -17.17 -2.70
CA VAL A 379 -12.46 -15.74 -2.62
C VAL A 379 -13.58 -14.86 -2.05
N LYS A 380 -14.85 -15.27 -2.19
CA LYS A 380 -16.03 -14.48 -1.79
C LYS A 380 -15.92 -13.82 -0.40
N PRO A 381 -15.40 -14.47 0.66
CA PRO A 381 -15.28 -13.85 1.99
C PRO A 381 -14.24 -12.73 2.11
N TYR A 382 -13.49 -12.43 1.05
CA TYR A 382 -12.36 -11.47 1.09
C TYR A 382 -12.41 -10.46 -0.06
N ARG A 383 -13.42 -10.56 -0.93
CA ARG A 383 -13.40 -9.95 -2.27
C ARG A 383 -13.56 -8.43 -2.24
N ASN A 384 -14.16 -7.86 -1.20
CA ASN A 384 -14.41 -6.43 -1.10
C ASN A 384 -13.90 -5.87 0.23
N PRO A 385 -13.63 -4.54 0.30
CA PRO A 385 -13.31 -3.86 1.55
C PRO A 385 -14.31 -4.16 2.69
N THR A 386 -15.61 -4.23 2.39
CA THR A 386 -16.67 -4.55 3.35
C THR A 386 -16.55 -5.95 3.93
N ASP A 387 -15.90 -6.88 3.23
CA ASP A 387 -15.78 -8.26 3.66
C ASP A 387 -14.68 -8.44 4.71
N VAL A 388 -13.67 -7.53 4.76
CA VAL A 388 -12.46 -7.71 5.58
C VAL A 388 -12.25 -6.63 6.64
N PHE A 389 -12.74 -5.42 6.43
CA PHE A 389 -12.60 -4.36 7.43
C PHE A 389 -13.61 -4.51 8.56
N GLN A 390 -13.10 -4.36 9.78
CA GLN A 390 -13.85 -4.53 11.02
C GLN A 390 -13.72 -3.30 11.91
N THR A 391 -14.72 -3.06 12.76
CA THR A 391 -14.59 -2.13 13.89
C THR A 391 -13.55 -2.65 14.90
N ALA A 392 -13.19 -1.83 15.88
CA ALA A 392 -12.29 -2.25 16.96
C ALA A 392 -12.86 -3.41 17.79
N GLU A 393 -14.19 -3.57 17.79
CA GLU A 393 -14.94 -4.63 18.47
C GLU A 393 -15.09 -5.91 17.62
N GLY A 394 -14.67 -5.89 16.35
CA GLY A 394 -14.70 -7.06 15.46
C GLY A 394 -15.88 -7.13 14.49
N GLU A 395 -16.69 -6.07 14.36
CA GLU A 395 -17.86 -6.06 13.47
C GLU A 395 -17.46 -5.75 12.02
N PHE A 396 -17.74 -6.67 11.08
CA PHE A 396 -17.42 -6.52 9.64
C PHE A 396 -18.27 -5.44 8.93
N GLY A 397 -17.83 -5.01 7.74
CA GLY A 397 -18.51 -3.99 6.94
C GLY A 397 -18.08 -2.56 7.26
N PHE A 398 -17.02 -2.40 8.05
CA PHE A 398 -16.59 -1.10 8.58
C PHE A 398 -15.78 -0.30 7.55
N VAL A 399 -16.47 0.37 6.62
CA VAL A 399 -15.87 1.12 5.49
C VAL A 399 -16.25 2.60 5.46
N SER A 400 -16.93 3.14 6.48
CA SER A 400 -17.39 4.53 6.50
C SER A 400 -16.26 5.58 6.52
N TRP A 401 -15.07 5.18 6.95
CA TRP A 401 -13.85 6.01 6.97
C TRP A 401 -13.12 6.03 5.61
N ILE A 402 -13.51 5.17 4.67
CA ILE A 402 -12.98 5.16 3.31
C ILE A 402 -13.67 6.29 2.52
N ASP A 403 -12.97 6.88 1.56
CA ASP A 403 -13.54 7.82 0.61
C ASP A 403 -14.61 7.12 -0.23
N GLN A 404 -15.85 7.54 -0.06
CA GLN A 404 -16.99 6.91 -0.72
C GLN A 404 -16.99 7.09 -2.24
N SER A 405 -16.18 8.01 -2.79
CA SER A 405 -16.06 8.19 -4.24
C SER A 405 -15.33 7.05 -4.95
N VAL A 406 -14.59 6.20 -4.22
CA VAL A 406 -13.80 5.10 -4.81
C VAL A 406 -14.30 3.71 -4.46
N LEU A 407 -15.21 3.58 -3.48
CA LEU A 407 -15.85 2.31 -3.19
C LEU A 407 -16.79 1.95 -4.34
N ARG A 408 -16.63 0.74 -4.90
CA ARG A 408 -17.61 0.20 -5.85
C ARG A 408 -18.96 0.10 -5.14
N THR A 409 -20.01 0.68 -5.73
CA THR A 409 -21.37 0.40 -5.30
C THR A 409 -21.62 -1.09 -5.53
N ALA A 410 -21.89 -1.81 -4.44
CA ALA A 410 -22.15 -3.25 -4.44
C ALA A 410 -23.30 -3.67 -5.37
#